data_AF-A0A068V815-F1
#
_entry.id   AF-A0A068V815-F1
#
_cell.length_a   1.000
_cell.length_b   1.000
_cell.length_c   1.000
_cell.angle_alpha   90.00
_cell.angle_beta   90.00
_cell.angle_gamma   90.00
#
_symmetry.space_group_name_H-M   'P 1'
#
loop_
_entity.id
_entity.type
_entity.pdbx_description
1 polymer ?
#
loop_
_entity_poly.entity_id
_entity_poly.type
_entity_poly.pdbx_seq_one_letter_code
_entity_poly.pdbx_strand_id
1 'polypeptide(L)'
;MWASLNPGGTTLFLEEEPKWVDKILKDAPHLRAHVIKYRTKVSEADDLLKEYPNQPECSAQKAFLRGNEWCKLALNMLQEEVYNQDWDLILIDGPIGFFPEAPGRMSAIYSAAVMARNRKGSGATHVFVHNLDRKEEKTYTETFLCNKNRVKIVGKLGHFEIPPVADSNPHFC
;
A
#
# COMPACT_ATOMS: atom_id res chain seq x y z
N MET A 1 -10.05 12.71 -12.98
CA MET A 1 -10.00 11.41 -13.70
C MET A 1 -10.17 10.22 -12.75
N TRP A 2 -9.30 10.02 -11.75
CA TRP A 2 -9.45 8.86 -10.84
C TRP A 2 -10.75 8.88 -10.03
N ALA A 3 -11.11 10.02 -9.45
CA ALA A 3 -12.36 10.16 -8.68
C ALA A 3 -13.63 9.93 -9.53
N SER A 4 -13.59 10.25 -10.84
CA SER A 4 -14.74 10.05 -11.73
C SER A 4 -14.96 8.59 -12.13
N LEU A 5 -13.99 7.69 -11.87
CA LEU A 5 -14.14 6.25 -12.12
C LEU A 5 -14.94 5.52 -11.03
N ASN A 6 -15.29 6.21 -9.93
CA ASN A 6 -15.98 5.63 -8.79
C ASN A 6 -17.26 6.40 -8.43
N PRO A 7 -18.24 6.51 -9.35
CA PRO A 7 -19.47 7.25 -9.09
C PRO A 7 -20.24 6.62 -7.93
N GLY A 8 -20.58 7.43 -6.92
CA GLY A 8 -21.31 6.99 -5.72
C GLY A 8 -20.46 6.23 -4.69
N GLY A 9 -19.20 5.93 -4.98
CA GLY A 9 -18.28 5.31 -4.05
C GLY A 9 -17.37 6.32 -3.34
N THR A 10 -16.53 5.80 -2.43
CA THR A 10 -15.51 6.60 -1.73
C THR A 10 -14.17 6.51 -2.45
N THR A 11 -13.63 7.66 -2.86
CA THR A 11 -12.26 7.76 -3.38
C THR A 11 -11.44 8.66 -2.46
N LEU A 12 -10.28 8.17 -2.03
CA LEU A 12 -9.34 8.86 -1.16
C LEU A 12 -7.93 8.81 -1.77
N PHE A 13 -7.25 9.96 -1.80
CA PHE A 13 -5.86 10.06 -2.26
C PHE A 13 -4.92 10.22 -1.06
N LEU A 14 -3.83 9.48 -1.05
CA LEU A 14 -2.72 9.66 -0.12
C LEU A 14 -1.52 10.13 -0.94
N GLU A 15 -0.96 11.28 -0.58
CA GLU A 15 0.08 11.96 -1.35
C GLU A 15 1.22 12.42 -0.44
N GLU A 16 2.47 12.37 -0.91
CA GLU A 16 3.62 12.83 -0.13
C GLU A 16 3.92 14.33 -0.28
N GLU A 17 3.48 14.98 -1.36
CA GLU A 17 3.77 16.38 -1.63
C GLU A 17 2.64 17.34 -1.19
N PRO A 18 2.81 18.11 -0.09
CA PRO A 18 1.74 18.98 0.43
C PRO A 18 1.28 20.04 -0.57
N LYS A 19 2.23 20.62 -1.30
CA LYS A 19 1.93 21.65 -2.31
C LYS A 19 1.04 21.13 -3.42
N TRP A 20 1.18 19.86 -3.79
CA TRP A 20 0.34 19.23 -4.79
C TRP A 20 -1.08 19.04 -4.27
N VAL A 21 -1.22 18.56 -3.03
CA VAL A 21 -2.52 18.41 -2.35
C VAL A 21 -3.23 19.75 -2.25
N ASP A 22 -2.56 20.79 -1.74
CA ASP A 22 -3.12 22.13 -1.58
C ASP A 22 -3.63 22.69 -2.92
N LYS A 23 -2.84 22.51 -3.99
CA LYS A 23 -3.20 22.94 -5.34
C LYS A 23 -4.44 22.19 -5.85
N ILE A 24 -4.44 20.87 -5.78
CA ILE A 24 -5.53 20.02 -6.27
C ILE A 24 -6.82 20.30 -5.51
N LEU A 25 -6.78 20.45 -4.19
CA LEU A 25 -7.97 20.72 -3.37
C LEU A 25 -8.51 22.14 -3.59
N LYS A 26 -7.66 23.11 -3.96
CA LYS A 26 -8.12 24.43 -4.39
C LYS A 26 -8.91 24.36 -5.71
N ASP A 27 -8.41 23.59 -6.67
CA ASP A 27 -9.02 23.48 -8.01
C ASP A 27 -10.24 22.53 -8.00
N ALA A 28 -10.24 21.53 -7.11
CA ALA A 28 -11.27 20.51 -7.00
C ALA A 28 -11.58 20.17 -5.51
N PRO A 29 -12.29 21.05 -4.80
CA PRO A 29 -12.52 20.94 -3.34
C PRO A 29 -13.41 19.77 -2.92
N HIS A 30 -14.05 19.09 -3.87
CA HIS A 30 -14.83 17.89 -3.63
C HIS A 30 -13.98 16.63 -3.52
N LEU A 31 -12.68 16.68 -3.87
CA LEU A 31 -11.76 15.56 -3.71
C LEU A 31 -11.40 15.38 -2.24
N ARG A 32 -11.13 14.14 -1.86
CA ARG A 32 -10.60 13.78 -0.54
C ARG A 32 -9.15 13.38 -0.71
N ALA A 33 -8.23 14.14 -0.14
CA ALA A 33 -6.80 13.89 -0.23
C ALA A 33 -6.12 14.20 1.09
N HIS A 34 -5.18 13.35 1.50
CA HIS A 34 -4.35 13.53 2.67
C HIS A 34 -2.88 13.55 2.31
N VAL A 35 -2.17 14.48 2.94
CA VAL A 35 -0.71 14.44 2.97
C VAL A 35 -0.28 13.35 3.94
N ILE A 36 0.60 12.45 3.48
CA ILE A 36 1.17 11.40 4.30
C ILE A 36 2.70 11.45 4.26
N LYS A 37 3.34 10.87 5.28
CA LYS A 37 4.80 10.79 5.34
C LYS A 37 5.25 9.34 5.27
N TYR A 38 6.01 9.02 4.22
CA TYR A 38 6.72 7.75 4.12
C TYR A 38 7.93 7.74 5.04
N ARG A 39 8.19 6.60 5.68
CA ARG A 39 9.24 6.41 6.68
C ARG A 39 10.43 5.60 6.17
N THR A 40 10.32 5.07 4.95
CA THR A 40 11.33 4.22 4.31
C THR A 40 11.85 4.89 3.05
N LYS A 41 13.09 4.57 2.67
CA LYS A 41 13.78 5.05 1.48
C LYS A 41 14.10 3.90 0.54
N VAL A 42 14.22 4.18 -0.74
CA VAL A 42 14.59 3.16 -1.75
C VAL A 42 15.90 2.45 -1.38
N SER A 43 16.88 3.19 -0.85
CA SER A 43 18.18 2.64 -0.39
C SER A 43 18.05 1.59 0.72
N GLU A 44 16.94 1.57 1.47
CA GLU A 44 16.71 0.67 2.60
C GLU A 44 16.00 -0.63 2.17
N ALA A 45 15.58 -0.76 0.91
CA ALA A 45 14.73 -1.85 0.43
C ALA A 45 15.31 -3.24 0.70
N ASP A 46 16.59 -3.46 0.38
CA ASP A 46 17.21 -4.78 0.57
C ASP A 46 17.36 -5.13 2.07
N ASP A 47 17.64 -4.16 2.93
CA ASP A 47 17.81 -4.40 4.37
C ASP A 47 16.47 -4.60 5.08
N LEU A 48 15.45 -3.84 4.71
CA LEU A 48 14.08 -4.04 5.20
C LEU A 48 13.57 -5.46 4.88
N LEU A 49 13.88 -6.00 3.70
CA LEU A 49 13.52 -7.38 3.34
C LEU A 49 14.28 -8.44 4.13
N LYS A 50 15.54 -8.19 4.50
CA LYS A 50 16.31 -9.09 5.36
C LYS A 50 15.83 -9.05 6.81
N GLU A 51 15.41 -7.88 7.29
CA GLU A 51 15.04 -7.66 8.68
C GLU A 51 13.60 -8.08 8.99
N TYR A 52 12.64 -7.85 8.09
CA TYR A 52 11.21 -8.05 8.40
C TYR A 52 10.84 -9.46 8.93
N PRO A 53 11.47 -10.59 8.50
CA PRO A 53 11.12 -11.91 9.03
C PRO A 53 11.41 -12.04 10.52
N ASN A 54 12.35 -11.24 11.04
CA ASN A 54 12.75 -11.21 12.44
C ASN A 54 12.03 -10.11 13.24
N GLN A 55 11.08 -9.39 12.64
CA GLN A 55 10.29 -8.33 13.28
C GLN A 55 8.85 -8.85 13.52
N PRO A 56 8.51 -9.31 14.74
CA PRO A 56 7.21 -9.88 15.04
C PRO A 56 6.03 -8.96 14.71
N GLU A 57 6.21 -7.66 14.85
CA GLU A 57 5.23 -6.61 14.56
C GLU A 57 5.04 -6.39 13.06
N CYS A 58 5.94 -6.88 12.21
CA CYS A 58 5.76 -6.94 10.76
C CYS A 58 5.17 -8.28 10.26
N SER A 59 5.00 -9.27 11.14
CA SER A 59 4.56 -10.61 10.72
C SER A 59 3.10 -10.63 10.29
N ALA A 60 2.76 -11.49 9.33
CA ALA A 60 1.39 -11.59 8.80
C ALA A 60 0.35 -12.03 9.86
N GLN A 61 0.77 -12.62 10.99
CA GLN A 61 -0.12 -13.00 12.09
C GLN A 61 -0.53 -11.83 12.97
N LYS A 62 0.38 -10.87 13.16
CA LYS A 62 0.20 -9.72 14.05
C LYS A 62 0.14 -8.41 13.28
N ALA A 63 0.03 -8.44 11.95
CA ALA A 63 0.17 -7.24 11.15
C ALA A 63 -0.99 -6.27 11.43
N PHE A 64 -0.65 -5.17 12.12
CA PHE A 64 -1.49 -3.99 12.25
C PHE A 64 -0.70 -2.78 11.74
N LEU A 65 -1.41 -1.74 11.29
CA LEU A 65 -0.78 -0.54 10.76
C LEU A 65 -0.79 0.60 11.78
N ARG A 66 -1.97 0.98 12.25
CA ARG A 66 -2.17 2.14 13.14
C ARG A 66 -1.30 2.03 14.39
N GLY A 67 -0.39 2.98 14.59
CA GLY A 67 0.50 3.02 15.76
C GLY A 67 1.58 1.94 15.80
N ASN A 68 1.79 1.17 14.73
CA ASN A 68 2.87 0.19 14.66
C ASN A 68 4.23 0.88 14.45
N GLU A 69 4.82 1.36 15.53
CA GLU A 69 6.14 2.01 15.51
C GLU A 69 7.31 1.03 15.29
N TRP A 70 7.07 -0.25 15.54
CA TRP A 70 8.09 -1.29 15.54
C TRP A 70 8.31 -1.87 14.14
N CYS A 71 7.26 -1.88 13.31
CA CYS A 71 7.36 -2.25 11.91
C CYS A 71 7.62 -1.04 11.02
N LYS A 72 8.87 -0.83 10.58
CA LYS A 72 9.23 0.25 9.63
C LYS A 72 8.43 0.22 8.32
N LEU A 73 7.96 -0.95 7.89
CA LEU A 73 7.14 -1.10 6.68
C LEU A 73 5.70 -0.59 6.87
N ALA A 74 5.21 -0.46 8.10
CA ALA A 74 3.85 -0.02 8.36
C ALA A 74 3.71 1.51 8.14
N LEU A 75 2.76 1.89 7.28
CA LEU A 75 2.25 3.25 7.26
C LEU A 75 1.34 3.43 8.48
N ASN A 76 1.92 3.90 9.58
CA ASN A 76 1.33 3.81 10.91
C ASN A 76 0.68 5.08 11.45
N MET A 77 0.78 6.19 10.72
CA MET A 77 0.23 7.51 11.08
C MET A 77 -0.73 8.05 10.00
N LEU A 78 -1.50 7.17 9.36
CA LEU A 78 -2.54 7.57 8.41
C LEU A 78 -3.80 8.03 9.16
N GLN A 79 -4.66 8.76 8.46
CA GLN A 79 -5.93 9.23 8.97
C GLN A 79 -6.86 8.05 9.27
N GLU A 80 -7.75 8.20 10.26
CA GLU A 80 -8.59 7.10 10.73
C GLU A 80 -9.45 6.47 9.63
N GLU A 81 -9.94 7.29 8.70
CA GLU A 81 -10.73 6.84 7.56
C GLU A 81 -9.99 5.87 6.64
N VAL A 82 -8.66 5.91 6.60
CA VAL A 82 -7.87 4.95 5.82
C VAL A 82 -7.95 3.56 6.46
N TYR A 83 -7.80 3.50 7.78
CA TYR A 83 -7.75 2.26 8.54
C TYR A 83 -9.12 1.64 8.84
N ASN A 84 -10.16 2.49 8.95
CA ASN A 84 -11.50 2.05 9.34
C ASN A 84 -12.34 1.57 8.15
N GLN A 85 -11.85 1.76 6.92
CA GLN A 85 -12.53 1.41 5.68
C GLN A 85 -12.00 0.10 5.11
N ASP A 86 -12.91 -0.80 4.73
CA ASP A 86 -12.57 -1.90 3.84
C ASP A 86 -12.50 -1.36 2.41
N TRP A 87 -11.31 -1.38 1.81
CA TRP A 87 -11.07 -0.88 0.46
C TRP A 87 -11.29 -1.98 -0.56
N ASP A 88 -12.12 -1.74 -1.58
CA ASP A 88 -12.30 -2.69 -2.68
C ASP A 88 -11.13 -2.63 -3.67
N LEU A 89 -10.52 -1.45 -3.81
CA LEU A 89 -9.38 -1.21 -4.69
C LEU A 89 -8.36 -0.31 -4.02
N ILE A 90 -7.08 -0.69 -4.13
CA ILE A 90 -5.93 0.14 -3.74
C ILE A 90 -5.01 0.27 -4.95
N LEU A 91 -4.76 1.50 -5.40
CA LEU A 91 -3.79 1.80 -6.46
C LEU A 91 -2.51 2.38 -5.83
N ILE A 92 -1.39 1.71 -6.05
CA ILE A 92 -0.05 2.14 -5.61
C ILE A 92 0.69 2.67 -6.83
N ASP A 93 0.67 3.99 -6.97
CA ASP A 93 1.46 4.74 -7.98
C ASP A 93 2.44 5.74 -7.35
N GLY A 94 2.32 6.01 -6.05
CA GLY A 94 3.30 6.75 -5.25
C GLY A 94 3.90 5.85 -4.14
N PRO A 95 5.04 6.24 -3.55
CA PRO A 95 5.76 7.50 -3.75
C PRO A 95 6.69 7.52 -4.96
N ILE A 96 7.34 8.67 -5.23
CA ILE A 96 8.20 8.94 -6.38
C ILE A 96 9.25 7.85 -6.63
N GLY A 97 10.00 7.46 -5.60
CA GLY A 97 10.93 6.33 -5.61
C GLY A 97 12.04 6.32 -6.68
N PHE A 98 12.37 7.43 -7.34
CA PHE A 98 13.34 7.43 -8.46
C PHE A 98 14.82 7.57 -8.07
N PHE A 99 15.14 7.82 -6.81
CA PHE A 99 16.52 7.92 -6.31
C PHE A 99 16.64 7.28 -4.92
N PRO A 100 17.86 6.88 -4.48
CA PRO A 100 18.05 6.09 -3.27
C PRO A 100 17.44 6.73 -2.00
N GLU A 101 17.57 8.04 -1.85
CA GLU A 101 17.07 8.79 -0.70
C GLU A 101 15.58 9.11 -0.75
N ALA A 102 14.93 8.86 -1.89
CA ALA A 102 13.51 9.08 -2.07
C ALA A 102 12.71 8.04 -1.27
N PRO A 103 11.49 8.39 -0.83
CA PRO A 103 10.57 7.38 -0.34
C PRO A 103 10.24 6.36 -1.44
N GLY A 104 10.17 5.08 -1.07
CA GLY A 104 9.87 3.97 -1.97
C GLY A 104 8.51 3.32 -1.70
N ARG A 105 8.02 2.53 -2.67
CA ARG A 105 6.70 1.87 -2.60
C ARG A 105 6.62 0.71 -1.60
N MET A 106 7.72 0.36 -0.94
CA MET A 106 7.81 -0.72 0.05
C MET A 106 6.73 -0.66 1.13
N SER A 107 6.61 0.50 1.81
CA SER A 107 5.62 0.66 2.88
C SER A 107 4.19 0.69 2.35
N ALA A 108 3.96 1.20 1.14
CA ALA A 108 2.65 1.20 0.50
C ALA A 108 2.20 -0.23 0.14
N ILE A 109 3.09 -1.03 -0.46
CA ILE A 109 2.83 -2.43 -0.83
C ILE A 109 2.55 -3.26 0.42
N TYR A 110 3.40 -3.15 1.44
CA TYR A 110 3.18 -3.83 2.72
C TYR A 110 1.85 -3.42 3.35
N SER A 111 1.56 -2.12 3.44
CA SER A 111 0.33 -1.64 4.07
C SER A 111 -0.92 -2.06 3.31
N ALA A 112 -0.88 -2.09 1.98
CA ALA A 112 -1.98 -2.61 1.17
C ALA A 112 -2.23 -4.10 1.42
N ALA A 113 -1.16 -4.91 1.53
CA ALA A 113 -1.28 -6.31 1.89
C ALA A 113 -1.94 -6.51 3.26
N VAL A 114 -1.53 -5.73 4.26
CA VAL A 114 -2.11 -5.78 5.61
C VAL A 114 -3.58 -5.34 5.63
N MET A 115 -3.92 -4.23 4.97
CA MET A 115 -5.32 -3.78 4.88
C MET A 115 -6.20 -4.80 4.16
N ALA A 116 -5.74 -5.34 3.04
CA ALA A 116 -6.49 -6.33 2.28
C ALA A 116 -6.75 -7.62 3.07
N ARG A 117 -5.72 -8.09 3.79
CA ARG A 117 -5.81 -9.27 4.65
C ARG A 117 -6.71 -9.07 5.86
N ASN A 118 -6.71 -7.87 6.44
CA ASN A 118 -7.51 -7.50 7.61
C ASN A 118 -8.94 -7.02 7.25
N ARG A 119 -9.31 -7.07 5.97
CA ARG A 119 -10.66 -6.73 5.51
C ARG A 119 -11.71 -7.51 6.29
N LYS A 120 -12.74 -6.82 6.79
CA LYS A 120 -13.79 -7.41 7.65
C LYS A 120 -14.98 -7.91 6.83
N GLY A 121 -15.34 -7.19 5.78
CA GLY A 121 -16.40 -7.53 4.85
C GLY A 121 -16.04 -8.68 3.92
N SER A 122 -17.03 -9.14 3.16
CA SER A 122 -16.82 -10.14 2.11
C SER A 122 -16.10 -9.54 0.90
N GLY A 123 -15.63 -10.43 0.01
CA GLY A 123 -14.91 -10.07 -1.21
C GLY A 123 -13.43 -9.82 -0.97
N ALA A 124 -12.67 -9.77 -2.05
CA ALA A 124 -11.23 -9.49 -2.04
C ALA A 124 -10.96 -7.98 -2.20
N THR A 125 -9.75 -7.57 -1.81
CA THR A 125 -9.22 -6.24 -2.17
C THR A 125 -8.38 -6.38 -3.43
N HIS A 126 -8.67 -5.56 -4.44
CA HIS A 126 -7.85 -5.49 -5.65
C HIS A 126 -6.71 -4.48 -5.46
N VAL A 127 -5.47 -4.95 -5.50
CA VAL A 127 -4.29 -4.10 -5.38
C VAL A 127 -3.65 -3.96 -6.76
N PHE A 128 -3.53 -2.72 -7.23
CA PHE A 128 -2.84 -2.37 -8.46
C PHE A 128 -1.50 -1.71 -8.11
N VAL A 129 -0.41 -2.21 -8.66
CA VAL A 129 0.94 -1.68 -8.39
C VAL A 129 1.58 -1.28 -9.71
N HIS A 130 1.95 -0.01 -9.82
CA HIS A 130 2.63 0.52 -10.99
C HIS A 130 4.16 0.34 -10.88
N ASN A 131 4.86 0.42 -12.02
CA ASN A 131 6.31 0.22 -12.14
C ASN A 131 6.83 -1.18 -11.69
N LEU A 132 6.07 -2.24 -11.95
CA LEU A 132 6.51 -3.62 -11.66
C LEU A 132 7.69 -4.13 -12.51
N ASP A 133 8.15 -3.34 -13.48
CA ASP A 133 9.40 -3.58 -14.20
C ASP A 133 10.65 -3.30 -13.34
N ARG A 134 10.49 -2.60 -12.21
CA ARG A 134 11.57 -2.32 -11.25
C ARG A 134 11.78 -3.45 -10.26
N LYS A 135 13.03 -3.62 -9.83
CA LYS A 135 13.44 -4.67 -8.87
C LYS A 135 12.68 -4.53 -7.56
N GLU A 136 12.65 -3.34 -6.95
CA GLU A 136 12.08 -3.14 -5.63
C GLU A 136 10.58 -3.46 -5.61
N GLU A 137 9.80 -2.85 -6.50
CA GLU A 137 8.36 -3.09 -6.61
C GLU A 137 8.05 -4.57 -6.91
N LYS A 138 8.80 -5.20 -7.82
CA LYS A 138 8.64 -6.62 -8.12
C LYS A 138 8.88 -7.50 -6.89
N THR A 139 10.01 -7.32 -6.21
CA THR A 139 10.34 -8.13 -5.03
C THR A 139 9.32 -7.92 -3.90
N TYR A 140 8.95 -6.67 -3.60
CA TYR A 140 7.99 -6.40 -2.53
C TYR A 140 6.59 -6.93 -2.84
N THR A 141 6.13 -6.86 -4.09
CA THR A 141 4.84 -7.46 -4.46
C THR A 141 4.88 -8.98 -4.41
N GLU A 142 5.96 -9.61 -4.85
CA GLU A 142 6.15 -11.06 -4.71
C GLU A 142 6.15 -11.51 -3.23
N THR A 143 6.75 -10.72 -2.33
CA THR A 143 6.83 -11.00 -0.89
C THR A 143 5.52 -10.78 -0.14
N PHE A 144 4.80 -9.69 -0.41
CA PHE A 144 3.64 -9.29 0.42
C PHE A 144 2.28 -9.52 -0.25
N LEU A 145 2.21 -9.44 -1.58
CA LEU A 145 0.96 -9.66 -2.34
C LEU A 145 0.87 -11.08 -2.90
N CYS A 146 1.98 -11.79 -3.03
CA CYS A 146 2.11 -13.17 -3.49
C CYS A 146 1.76 -13.42 -4.96
N ASN A 147 2.61 -14.19 -5.62
CA ASN A 147 2.39 -14.59 -7.02
C ASN A 147 1.08 -15.35 -7.24
N LYS A 148 0.60 -16.12 -6.25
CA LYS A 148 -0.67 -16.84 -6.32
C LYS A 148 -1.89 -15.92 -6.43
N ASN A 149 -1.80 -14.69 -5.94
CA ASN A 149 -2.88 -13.71 -5.98
C ASN A 149 -2.79 -12.79 -7.21
N ARG A 150 -1.77 -12.95 -8.06
CA ARG A 150 -1.60 -12.13 -9.25
C ARG A 150 -2.62 -12.52 -10.30
N VAL A 151 -3.46 -11.56 -10.69
CA VAL A 151 -4.44 -11.74 -11.77
C VAL A 151 -3.76 -11.58 -13.13
N LYS A 152 -3.08 -10.45 -13.36
CA LYS A 152 -2.33 -10.18 -14.59
C LYS A 152 -1.36 -9.01 -14.42
N ILE A 153 -0.42 -8.88 -15.37
CA ILE A 153 0.42 -7.70 -15.56
C ILE A 153 0.16 -7.18 -16.98
N VAL A 154 -0.08 -5.88 -17.11
CA VAL A 154 -0.25 -5.20 -18.40
C VAL A 154 0.75 -4.04 -18.44
N GLY A 155 1.76 -4.15 -19.32
CA GLY A 155 2.87 -3.20 -19.33
C GLY A 155 3.58 -3.19 -17.97
N LYS A 156 3.59 -2.03 -17.30
CA LYS A 156 4.21 -1.84 -15.97
C LYS A 156 3.24 -1.98 -14.80
N LEU A 157 1.95 -2.19 -15.07
CA LEU A 157 0.90 -2.24 -14.06
C LEU A 157 0.56 -3.70 -13.74
N GLY A 158 0.76 -4.11 -12.49
CA GLY A 158 0.29 -5.39 -11.98
C GLY A 158 -1.03 -5.27 -11.24
N HIS A 159 -1.84 -6.32 -11.35
CA HIS A 159 -3.09 -6.49 -10.64
C HIS A 159 -3.03 -7.75 -9.77
N PHE A 160 -3.32 -7.58 -8.48
CA PHE A 160 -3.41 -8.64 -7.50
C PHE A 160 -4.80 -8.62 -6.85
N GLU A 161 -5.37 -9.79 -6.59
CA GLU A 161 -6.62 -9.97 -5.87
C GLU A 161 -6.34 -10.65 -4.54
N ILE A 162 -6.38 -9.87 -3.47
CA ILE A 162 -5.98 -10.33 -2.14
C ILE A 162 -7.24 -10.63 -1.33
N PRO A 163 -7.52 -11.91 -1.03
CA PRO A 163 -8.66 -12.26 -0.19
C PRO A 163 -8.41 -11.84 1.27
N PRO A 164 -9.46 -11.55 2.05
CA PRO A 164 -9.36 -11.48 3.50
C PRO A 164 -8.83 -12.80 4.03
N VAL A 165 -8.13 -12.75 5.16
CA VAL A 165 -7.54 -13.96 5.75
C VAL A 165 -8.65 -14.87 6.25
N ALA A 166 -8.79 -16.05 5.63
CA ALA A 166 -9.64 -17.13 6.13
C ALA A 166 -8.93 -17.99 7.20
N ASP A 167 -7.59 -18.05 7.17
CA ASP A 167 -6.77 -18.95 8.01
C ASP A 167 -5.49 -18.27 8.53
N SER A 168 -5.05 -18.70 9.72
CA SER A 168 -3.89 -18.23 10.48
C SER A 168 -2.51 -18.51 9.84
N ASN A 169 -2.36 -18.28 8.52
CA ASN A 169 -1.07 -18.43 7.84
C ASN A 169 -0.04 -17.46 8.46
N PRO A 170 1.09 -17.97 9.02
CA PRO A 170 2.15 -17.16 9.57
C PRO A 170 2.81 -16.19 8.59
N HIS A 171 2.63 -16.43 7.30
CA HIS A 171 3.30 -15.71 6.23
C HIS A 171 2.30 -15.00 5.31
N PHE A 172 2.78 -13.97 4.63
CA PHE A 172 2.02 -13.30 3.57
C PHE A 172 1.79 -14.28 2.41
N CYS A 173 2.87 -14.93 1.99
CA CYS A 173 2.94 -16.05 1.07
C CYS A 173 3.41 -17.27 1.86
#